data_AF-A0AAD5UJV1-F1
#
_entry.id   AF-A0AAD5UJV1-F1
#
_cell.length_a   1.000
_cell.length_b   1.000
_cell.length_c   1.000
_cell.angle_alpha   90.00
_cell.angle_beta   90.00
_cell.angle_gamma   90.00
#
_symmetry.space_group_name_H-M   'P 1'
#
loop_
_entity.id
_entity.type
_entity.pdbx_description
1 polymer ?
#
loop_
_entity_poly.entity_id
_entity_poly.type
_entity_poly.pdbx_seq_one_letter_code
_entity_poly.pdbx_strand_id
1 'polypeptide(L)'
;MLNPSLENPKKPQDEKYEIPKELEVKEKVDRIPGVPYIDYVLVGGGTATYNAMLAIREQDPKAQILIISEEDQAPYQRPPLSKELWTRGASAKELSFIDWQNKRTSLYYTPKHSFTLIHPNENLNDKLVASQKVYLYNTTVSKLDPVRHTVTTPNGEIQYKKVLVATGGAPRKPNFLQNIPEAVKEKVSTFRTVEDFQKLEKISKKAKTVVVVGGGFLGSELSAALGMNATKNQKIIQVFPEVGNMGLLLPTYLTKWTTNKLQEIGVIVEPETEVQSFNHNPETSKVVVEIKGKEPIEADHVIVAAGLQPNTTIAKNSGLEIDPKYGGILVNAELEARSDVFVAGDVCSYHDVVLGRRRVEHYDHAVMSGRTAGLNMTGQKKPYDYQSMFWSNIGPKVSFEAVGILDKELPTVSVWSKDGGEQHGQGAVYYLRNSVVVGVLLWNLHGKIDQAREILAKQDKVKDPNLLAKVIDVHQ
;
A
#
# COMPACT_ATOMS: atom_id res chain seq x y z
N MET A 1 -1.82 -16.95 -67.89
CA MET A 1 -0.70 -16.10 -68.30
C MET A 1 -0.11 -15.47 -67.05
N LEU A 2 1.12 -15.86 -66.72
CA LEU A 2 1.89 -15.35 -65.59
C LEU A 2 2.40 -13.94 -65.93
N ASN A 3 2.21 -12.98 -65.03
CA ASN A 3 2.87 -11.68 -65.10
C ASN A 3 3.94 -11.61 -63.99
N PRO A 4 5.25 -11.58 -64.32
CA PRO A 4 6.33 -11.62 -63.34
C PRO A 4 6.93 -10.21 -63.15
N SER A 5 6.59 -9.53 -62.05
CA SER A 5 7.43 -8.44 -61.50
C SER A 5 6.86 -7.95 -60.16
N LEU A 6 7.20 -8.65 -59.09
CA LEU A 6 7.27 -8.04 -57.76
C LEU A 6 8.72 -8.12 -57.34
N GLU A 7 9.43 -7.00 -57.45
CA GLU A 7 10.80 -6.86 -56.94
C GLU A 7 10.80 -7.16 -55.44
N ASN A 8 11.77 -7.97 -55.01
CA ASN A 8 12.04 -8.20 -53.59
C ASN A 8 12.32 -6.86 -52.89
N PRO A 9 11.78 -6.60 -51.70
CA PRO A 9 12.16 -5.44 -50.91
C PRO A 9 13.67 -5.52 -50.63
N LYS A 10 14.41 -4.48 -51.01
CA LYS A 10 15.84 -4.35 -50.70
C LYS A 10 16.03 -4.50 -49.20
N LYS A 11 16.95 -5.38 -48.78
CA LYS A 11 17.44 -5.42 -47.40
C LYS A 11 17.88 -4.01 -47.00
N PRO A 12 17.55 -3.52 -45.78
CA PRO A 12 18.10 -2.26 -45.31
C PRO A 12 19.62 -2.36 -45.36
N GLN A 13 20.27 -1.35 -45.96
CA GLN A 13 21.71 -1.23 -45.85
C GLN A 13 22.07 -1.04 -44.37
N ASP A 14 23.10 -1.74 -43.92
CA ASP A 14 23.71 -1.58 -42.61
C ASP A 14 24.35 -0.19 -42.51
N GLU A 15 23.54 0.85 -42.38
CA GLU A 15 24.02 2.12 -41.86
C GLU A 15 24.34 1.90 -40.38
N LYS A 16 25.64 1.86 -40.06
CA LYS A 16 26.13 1.89 -38.69
C LYS A 16 25.53 3.12 -38.02
N TYR A 17 24.50 2.91 -37.21
CA TYR A 17 23.98 3.94 -36.32
C TYR A 17 25.08 4.24 -35.30
N GLU A 18 25.82 5.33 -35.52
CA GLU A 18 26.77 5.82 -34.53
C GLU A 18 25.98 6.23 -33.30
N ILE A 19 26.19 5.52 -32.19
CA ILE A 19 25.72 5.94 -30.88
C ILE A 19 26.34 7.32 -30.65
N PRO A 20 25.53 8.39 -30.49
CA PRO A 20 26.08 9.71 -30.21
C PRO A 20 27.01 9.59 -29.01
N LYS A 21 28.23 10.14 -29.12
CA LYS A 21 29.13 10.33 -27.96
C LYS A 21 28.27 10.84 -26.81
N GLU A 22 28.38 10.19 -25.65
CA GLU A 22 27.70 10.58 -24.41
C GLU A 22 27.62 12.10 -24.35
N LEU A 23 26.41 12.65 -24.50
CA LEU A 23 26.16 14.02 -24.10
C LEU A 23 26.49 14.02 -22.61
N GLU A 24 27.61 14.63 -22.22
CA GLU A 24 27.90 14.94 -20.83
C GLU A 24 26.70 15.75 -20.31
N VAL A 25 25.78 15.06 -19.64
CA VAL A 25 24.71 15.70 -18.90
C VAL A 25 25.42 16.49 -17.81
N LYS A 26 25.38 17.82 -17.90
CA LYS A 26 25.94 18.68 -16.85
C LYS A 26 25.33 18.23 -15.50
N GLU A 27 26.12 17.58 -14.66
CA GLU A 27 25.69 17.13 -13.32
C GLU A 27 25.39 18.29 -12.35
N LYS A 28 25.66 19.53 -12.76
CA LYS A 28 25.43 20.72 -11.94
C LYS A 28 24.07 21.33 -12.26
N VAL A 29 23.13 21.13 -11.34
CA VAL A 29 21.89 21.92 -11.25
C VAL A 29 22.27 23.36 -10.92
N ASP A 30 21.97 24.29 -11.82
CA ASP A 30 22.23 25.73 -11.61
C ASP A 30 21.42 26.24 -10.41
N ARG A 31 22.11 26.84 -9.44
CA ARG A 31 21.46 27.32 -8.21
C ARG A 31 20.56 28.51 -8.50
N ILE A 32 19.32 28.44 -8.05
CA ILE A 32 18.38 29.56 -8.14
C ILE A 32 18.61 30.48 -6.93
N PRO A 33 18.98 31.77 -7.13
CA PRO A 33 19.21 32.69 -6.01
C PRO A 33 17.99 32.80 -5.09
N GLY A 34 18.23 32.67 -3.77
CA GLY A 34 17.19 32.77 -2.74
C GLY A 34 16.33 31.52 -2.54
N VAL A 35 16.41 30.53 -3.42
CA VAL A 35 15.69 29.26 -3.26
C VAL A 35 16.55 28.26 -2.47
N PRO A 36 16.05 27.70 -1.35
CA PRO A 36 16.77 26.67 -0.60
C PRO A 36 17.09 25.48 -1.49
N TYR A 37 18.28 24.90 -1.34
CA TYR A 37 18.68 23.70 -2.07
C TYR A 37 18.96 22.54 -1.13
N ILE A 38 18.52 21.34 -1.52
CA ILE A 38 18.75 20.08 -0.83
C ILE A 38 19.25 19.03 -1.81
N ASP A 39 20.14 18.13 -1.37
CA ASP A 39 20.58 17.03 -2.23
C ASP A 39 19.40 16.10 -2.59
N TYR A 40 18.67 15.61 -1.58
CA TYR A 40 17.56 14.68 -1.80
C TYR A 40 16.28 15.16 -1.12
N VAL A 41 15.23 15.39 -1.91
CA VAL A 41 13.88 15.67 -1.40
C VAL A 41 13.04 14.41 -1.48
N LEU A 42 12.43 13.99 -0.37
CA LEU A 42 11.55 12.82 -0.32
C LEU A 42 10.13 13.30 0.03
N VAL A 43 9.21 13.21 -0.93
CA VAL A 43 7.82 13.68 -0.78
C VAL A 43 6.94 12.54 -0.27
N GLY A 44 6.44 12.68 0.96
CA GLY A 44 5.71 11.68 1.73
C GLY A 44 6.54 11.16 2.90
N GLY A 45 5.92 10.95 4.07
CA GLY A 45 6.57 10.47 5.30
C GLY A 45 6.43 8.97 5.58
N GLY A 46 6.26 8.14 4.54
CA GLY A 46 5.88 6.72 4.67
C GLY A 46 7.02 5.71 4.70
N THR A 47 6.66 4.43 4.53
CA THR A 47 7.61 3.30 4.51
C THR A 47 8.59 3.36 3.34
N ALA A 48 8.15 3.74 2.15
CA ALA A 48 9.03 3.89 0.99
C ALA A 48 10.08 4.99 1.19
N THR A 49 9.65 6.15 1.71
CA THR A 49 10.53 7.25 2.11
C THR A 49 11.59 6.82 3.10
N TYR A 50 11.20 6.13 4.17
CA TYR A 50 12.15 5.69 5.19
C TYR A 50 13.23 4.78 4.60
N ASN A 51 12.84 3.82 3.76
CA ASN A 51 13.80 2.89 3.13
C ASN A 51 14.67 3.57 2.06
N ALA A 52 14.14 4.55 1.33
CA ALA A 52 14.94 5.38 0.43
C ALA A 52 15.96 6.22 1.20
N MET A 53 15.56 6.83 2.32
CA MET A 53 16.46 7.58 3.19
C MET A 53 17.60 6.71 3.71
N LEU A 54 17.31 5.49 4.17
CA LEU A 54 18.34 4.54 4.62
C LEU A 54 19.31 4.18 3.49
N ALA A 55 18.78 3.85 2.30
CA ALA A 55 19.60 3.52 1.14
C ALA A 55 20.50 4.68 0.68
N ILE A 56 19.97 5.92 0.69
CA ILE A 56 20.76 7.12 0.38
C ILE A 56 21.87 7.28 1.42
N ARG A 57 21.56 7.14 2.72
CA ARG A 57 22.55 7.28 3.80
C ARG A 57 23.63 6.22 3.77
N GLU A 58 23.31 5.01 3.34
CA GLU A 58 24.26 3.91 3.16
C GLU A 58 25.32 4.25 2.11
N GLN A 59 24.93 4.92 1.03
CA GLN A 59 25.82 5.28 -0.09
C GLN A 59 26.47 6.66 0.06
N ASP A 60 25.75 7.62 0.66
CA ASP A 60 26.19 8.97 0.94
C ASP A 60 25.88 9.36 2.40
N PRO A 61 26.80 9.05 3.34
CA PRO A 61 26.62 9.38 4.75
C PRO A 61 26.46 10.89 5.00
N LYS A 62 26.92 11.73 4.08
CA LYS A 62 26.89 13.19 4.18
C LYS A 62 25.75 13.82 3.37
N ALA A 63 24.87 13.08 2.74
CA ALA A 63 23.73 13.61 2.00
C ALA A 63 22.88 14.62 2.82
N GLN A 64 22.36 15.69 2.24
CA GLN A 64 21.22 16.42 2.82
C GLN A 64 19.91 15.79 2.35
N ILE A 65 19.05 15.41 3.30
CA ILE A 65 17.78 14.74 3.01
C ILE A 65 16.66 15.55 3.66
N LEU A 66 15.71 16.00 2.86
CA LEU A 66 14.50 16.67 3.34
C LEU A 66 13.30 15.76 3.09
N ILE A 67 12.68 15.26 4.16
CA ILE A 67 11.40 14.56 4.10
C ILE A 67 10.30 15.60 4.25
N ILE A 68 9.39 15.69 3.27
CA ILE A 68 8.21 16.56 3.33
C ILE A 68 6.99 15.69 3.57
N SER A 69 6.27 15.91 4.68
CA SER A 69 5.15 15.07 5.10
C SER A 69 3.98 15.90 5.59
N GLU A 70 2.76 15.56 5.13
CA GLU A 70 1.52 16.16 5.64
C GLU A 70 1.24 15.74 7.09
N GLU A 71 1.60 14.52 7.47
CA GLU A 71 1.48 14.02 8.84
C GLU A 71 2.63 14.59 9.69
N ASP A 72 2.32 15.14 10.88
CA ASP A 72 3.32 15.54 11.88
C ASP A 72 3.85 14.34 12.68
N GLN A 73 4.21 13.27 11.97
CA GLN A 73 4.70 12.02 12.55
C GLN A 73 6.03 11.64 11.90
N ALA A 74 6.91 11.03 12.68
CA ALA A 74 8.08 10.36 12.10
C ALA A 74 7.63 9.18 11.23
N PRO A 75 8.40 8.75 10.22
CA PRO A 75 8.02 7.60 9.41
C PRO A 75 7.74 6.35 10.24
N TYR A 76 6.63 5.69 9.95
CA TYR A 76 6.11 4.56 10.73
C TYR A 76 5.55 3.44 9.84
N GLN A 77 5.47 2.24 10.41
CA GLN A 77 4.84 1.08 9.79
C GLN A 77 3.33 1.10 10.00
N ARG A 78 2.57 0.99 8.91
CA ARG A 78 1.09 1.01 8.94
C ARG A 78 0.42 -0.32 9.33
N PRO A 79 0.98 -1.52 9.01
CA PRO A 79 0.31 -2.79 9.33
C PRO A 79 -0.14 -2.98 10.79
N PRO A 80 0.62 -2.53 11.81
CA PRO A 80 0.19 -2.69 13.19
C PRO A 80 -1.05 -1.88 13.59
N LEU A 81 -1.41 -0.83 12.84
CA LEU A 81 -2.59 0.00 13.13
C LEU A 81 -3.91 -0.78 13.11
N SER A 82 -3.99 -1.87 12.36
CA SER A 82 -5.18 -2.75 12.28
C SER A 82 -4.97 -4.11 12.94
N LYS A 83 -3.82 -4.34 13.59
CA LYS A 83 -3.40 -5.65 14.11
C LYS A 83 -2.87 -5.54 15.54
N GLU A 84 -1.54 -5.56 15.72
CA GLU A 84 -0.89 -5.75 17.02
C GLU A 84 -1.21 -4.63 18.01
N LEU A 85 -1.52 -3.40 17.54
CA LEU A 85 -1.94 -2.30 18.41
C LEU A 85 -3.31 -2.52 19.08
N TRP A 86 -4.08 -3.51 18.64
CA TRP A 86 -5.36 -3.91 19.23
C TRP A 86 -5.24 -5.11 20.18
N THR A 87 -4.02 -5.59 20.43
CA THR A 87 -3.77 -6.78 21.25
C THR A 87 -3.37 -6.41 22.67
N ARG A 88 -3.46 -7.37 23.60
CA ARG A 88 -3.04 -7.18 24.98
C ARG A 88 -1.54 -6.87 25.04
N GLY A 89 -1.17 -5.83 25.79
CA GLY A 89 0.22 -5.38 25.92
C GLY A 89 0.61 -4.26 24.95
N ALA A 90 -0.27 -3.90 24.01
CA ALA A 90 -0.12 -2.69 23.23
C ALA A 90 -0.45 -1.43 24.04
N SER A 91 0.11 -0.30 23.60
CA SER A 91 -0.18 1.03 24.14
C SER A 91 -0.56 1.96 23.00
N ALA A 92 -1.83 2.35 22.94
CA ALA A 92 -2.32 3.32 21.97
C ALA A 92 -1.71 4.72 22.16
N LYS A 93 -1.29 5.04 23.40
CA LYS A 93 -0.62 6.31 23.75
C LYS A 93 0.82 6.33 23.28
N GLU A 94 1.56 5.25 23.53
CA GLU A 94 2.99 5.14 23.17
C GLU A 94 3.21 4.63 21.75
N LEU A 95 2.14 4.18 21.07
CA LEU A 95 2.16 3.57 19.75
C LEU A 95 3.23 2.47 19.67
N SER A 96 3.11 1.52 20.59
CA SER A 96 4.00 0.36 20.70
C SER A 96 3.19 -0.88 21.06
N PHE A 97 3.67 -2.02 20.60
CA PHE A 97 2.98 -3.30 20.63
C PHE A 97 3.97 -4.43 20.89
N ILE A 98 3.45 -5.64 21.13
CA ILE A 98 4.26 -6.85 21.20
C ILE A 98 4.27 -7.47 19.80
N ASP A 99 5.45 -7.61 19.21
CA ASP A 99 5.58 -8.23 17.89
C ASP A 99 5.53 -9.77 17.97
N TRP A 100 5.63 -10.41 16.80
CA TRP A 100 5.61 -11.87 16.66
C TRP A 100 6.81 -12.57 17.32
N GLN A 101 7.88 -11.85 17.65
CA GLN A 101 9.02 -12.36 18.42
C GLN A 101 8.84 -12.13 19.94
N ASN A 102 7.63 -11.74 20.37
CA ASN A 102 7.31 -11.39 21.75
C ASN A 102 8.15 -10.23 22.29
N LYS A 103 8.57 -9.30 21.42
CA LYS A 103 9.36 -8.12 21.78
C LYS A 103 8.50 -6.87 21.74
N ARG A 104 8.73 -5.96 22.71
CA ARG A 104 8.13 -4.62 22.67
C ARG A 104 8.73 -3.82 21.51
N THR A 105 7.89 -3.45 20.56
CA THR A 105 8.27 -2.78 19.32
C THR A 105 7.48 -1.50 19.13
N SER A 106 8.15 -0.46 18.62
CA SER A 106 7.50 0.81 18.28
C SER A 106 6.84 0.74 16.90
N LEU A 107 5.75 1.49 16.74
CA LEU A 107 5.17 1.76 15.44
C LEU A 107 6.13 2.57 14.54
N TYR A 108 6.96 3.43 15.14
CA TYR A 108 7.92 4.25 14.41
C TYR A 108 9.17 3.43 14.05
N TYR A 109 9.69 3.62 12.84
CA TYR A 109 10.96 3.00 12.45
C TYR A 109 12.15 3.59 13.20
N THR A 110 12.06 4.88 13.51
CA THR A 110 13.08 5.63 14.24
C THR A 110 12.38 6.74 15.02
N PRO A 111 12.84 7.06 16.24
CA PRO A 111 12.23 8.12 17.04
C PRO A 111 12.18 9.47 16.34
N LYS A 112 11.11 10.25 16.56
CA LYS A 112 10.94 11.58 15.95
C LYS A 112 12.07 12.56 16.27
N HIS A 113 12.71 12.43 17.44
CA HIS A 113 13.84 13.27 17.84
C HIS A 113 15.14 12.98 17.06
N SER A 114 15.19 11.93 16.23
CA SER A 114 16.31 11.66 15.32
C SER A 114 16.27 12.54 14.06
N PHE A 115 15.21 13.31 13.86
CA PHE A 115 15.04 14.23 12.74
C PHE A 115 15.13 15.68 13.21
N THR A 116 15.71 16.55 12.39
CA THR A 116 15.57 17.99 12.58
C THR A 116 14.18 18.41 12.09
N LEU A 117 13.30 18.73 13.02
CA LEU A 117 11.94 19.15 12.69
C LEU A 117 11.96 20.57 12.09
N ILE A 118 11.21 20.73 11.01
CA ILE A 118 10.91 22.02 10.41
C ILE A 118 9.39 22.17 10.43
N HIS A 119 8.90 23.24 11.04
CA HIS A 119 7.47 23.56 11.06
C HIS A 119 7.10 24.46 9.86
N PRO A 120 5.83 24.45 9.40
CA PRO A 120 5.38 25.23 8.24
C PRO A 120 5.88 26.68 8.20
N ASN A 121 5.91 27.34 9.37
CA ASN A 121 6.20 28.76 9.48
C ASN A 121 7.70 29.10 9.59
N GLU A 122 8.58 28.09 9.58
CA GLU A 122 10.02 28.30 9.74
C GLU A 122 10.71 28.50 8.38
N ASN A 123 11.67 29.43 8.34
CA ASN A 123 12.47 29.67 7.15
C ASN A 123 13.49 28.54 6.94
N LEU A 124 13.39 27.83 5.81
CA LEU A 124 14.28 26.72 5.48
C LEU A 124 15.74 27.16 5.39
N ASN A 125 16.04 28.32 4.81
CA ASN A 125 17.43 28.77 4.65
C ASN A 125 18.15 28.92 6.00
N ASP A 126 17.42 29.26 7.07
CA ASP A 126 17.98 29.43 8.41
C ASP A 126 18.18 28.07 9.12
N LYS A 127 17.41 27.04 8.75
CA LYS A 127 17.40 25.71 9.39
C LYS A 127 18.36 24.72 8.76
N LEU A 128 18.73 24.90 7.50
CA LEU A 128 19.60 23.98 6.77
C LEU A 128 21.08 24.16 7.17
N VAL A 129 21.46 23.67 8.34
CA VAL A 129 22.84 23.66 8.85
C VAL A 129 23.62 22.39 8.47
N ALA A 130 24.94 22.50 8.32
CA ALA A 130 25.79 21.48 7.68
C ALA A 130 26.04 20.19 8.50
N SER A 131 25.79 20.18 9.82
CA SER A 131 26.17 19.09 10.73
C SER A 131 24.98 18.17 11.07
N GLN A 132 24.83 17.13 10.24
CA GLN A 132 23.80 16.06 10.24
C GLN A 132 22.35 16.48 9.92
N LYS A 133 21.72 15.72 9.02
CA LYS A 133 21.21 16.30 7.75
C LYS A 133 19.85 15.74 7.29
N VAL A 134 19.11 15.05 8.15
CA VAL A 134 17.75 14.59 7.81
C VAL A 134 16.73 15.50 8.47
N TYR A 135 16.00 16.23 7.64
CA TYR A 135 14.97 17.16 8.06
C TYR A 135 13.60 16.53 7.85
N LEU A 136 12.68 16.74 8.80
CA LEU A 136 11.28 16.39 8.65
C LEU A 136 10.47 17.70 8.61
N TYR A 137 10.02 18.06 7.43
CA TYR A 137 9.24 19.27 7.19
C TYR A 137 7.76 18.95 7.10
N ASN A 138 6.99 19.39 8.10
CA ASN A 138 5.56 19.15 8.14
C ASN A 138 4.81 20.12 7.22
N THR A 139 4.73 19.79 5.93
CA THR A 139 3.96 20.56 4.94
C THR A 139 3.56 19.66 3.76
N THR A 140 2.92 20.24 2.75
CA THR A 140 2.52 19.54 1.52
C THR A 140 3.34 20.02 0.33
N VAL A 141 3.39 19.17 -0.72
CA VAL A 141 3.93 19.54 -2.02
C VAL A 141 2.79 19.56 -3.03
N SER A 142 2.57 20.70 -3.67
CA SER A 142 1.48 20.88 -4.65
C SER A 142 1.93 20.60 -6.08
N LYS A 143 3.22 20.82 -6.38
CA LYS A 143 3.80 20.73 -7.72
C LYS A 143 5.29 20.36 -7.67
N LEU A 144 5.74 19.71 -8.72
CA LEU A 144 7.10 19.41 -9.08
C LEU A 144 7.42 20.05 -10.44
N ASP A 145 8.61 20.63 -10.57
CA ASP A 145 9.16 21.11 -11.84
C ASP A 145 10.47 20.36 -12.14
N PRO A 146 10.45 19.36 -13.05
CA PRO A 146 11.65 18.62 -13.43
C PRO A 146 12.67 19.43 -14.23
N VAL A 147 12.28 20.56 -14.85
CA VAL A 147 13.19 21.41 -15.63
C VAL A 147 13.96 22.34 -14.70
N ARG A 148 13.28 22.93 -13.72
CA ARG A 148 13.89 23.81 -12.71
C ARG A 148 14.51 23.05 -11.53
N HIS A 149 14.26 21.74 -11.44
CA HIS A 149 14.60 20.89 -10.31
C HIS A 149 14.01 21.43 -8.99
N THR A 150 12.74 21.84 -8.98
CA THR A 150 12.09 22.40 -7.79
C THR A 150 10.80 21.67 -7.40
N VAL A 151 10.51 21.64 -6.10
CA VAL A 151 9.18 21.33 -5.56
C VAL A 151 8.55 22.60 -5.01
N THR A 152 7.23 22.73 -5.13
CA THR A 152 6.46 23.86 -4.61
C THR A 152 5.69 23.43 -3.37
N THR A 153 5.93 24.14 -2.26
CA THR A 153 5.14 24.02 -1.02
C THR A 153 4.31 25.31 -0.84
N PRO A 154 3.35 25.35 0.10
CA PRO A 154 2.68 26.59 0.50
C PRO A 154 3.63 27.72 0.96
N ASN A 155 4.87 27.37 1.34
CA ASN A 155 5.85 28.29 1.90
C ASN A 155 6.95 28.71 0.90
N GLY A 156 6.88 28.22 -0.34
CA GLY A 156 7.82 28.59 -1.40
C GLY A 156 8.37 27.39 -2.17
N GLU A 157 9.32 27.68 -3.05
CA GLU A 157 10.04 26.66 -3.82
C GLU A 157 11.21 26.10 -3.02
N ILE A 158 11.53 24.83 -3.28
CA ILE A 158 12.74 24.16 -2.77
C ILE A 158 13.40 23.47 -3.96
N GLN A 159 14.66 23.79 -4.21
CA GLN A 159 15.45 23.18 -5.26
C GLN A 159 16.07 21.86 -4.77
N TYR A 160 16.18 20.88 -5.65
CA TYR A 160 16.72 19.56 -5.32
C TYR A 160 17.79 19.10 -6.31
N LYS A 161 18.64 18.15 -5.91
CA LYS A 161 19.47 17.35 -6.86
C LYS A 161 18.65 16.21 -7.45
N LYS A 162 17.96 15.45 -6.57
CA LYS A 162 17.00 14.40 -6.96
C LYS A 162 15.81 14.39 -6.01
N VAL A 163 14.67 13.95 -6.51
CA VAL A 163 13.43 13.87 -5.74
C VAL A 163 12.83 12.46 -5.80
N LEU A 164 12.28 12.01 -4.68
CA LEU A 164 11.41 10.82 -4.60
C LEU A 164 9.97 11.25 -4.35
N VAL A 165 9.04 10.76 -5.16
CA VAL A 165 7.60 10.84 -4.90
C VAL A 165 7.13 9.52 -4.26
N ALA A 166 6.85 9.57 -2.96
CA ALA A 166 6.39 8.44 -2.15
C ALA A 166 5.11 8.82 -1.38
N THR A 167 4.20 9.50 -2.06
CA THR A 167 2.94 10.07 -1.51
C THR A 167 1.89 9.02 -1.13
N GLY A 168 2.14 7.74 -1.43
CA GLY A 168 1.25 6.64 -1.10
C GLY A 168 -0.15 6.80 -1.70
N GLY A 169 -1.18 6.60 -0.89
CA GLY A 169 -2.57 6.80 -1.30
C GLY A 169 -3.47 7.20 -0.13
N ALA A 170 -4.65 7.66 -0.47
CA ALA A 170 -5.72 8.01 0.45
C ALA A 170 -6.84 6.97 0.39
N PRO A 171 -7.60 6.75 1.48
CA PRO A 171 -8.81 5.94 1.44
C PRO A 171 -9.73 6.38 0.29
N ARG A 172 -10.26 5.42 -0.47
CA ARG A 172 -11.23 5.70 -1.52
C ARG A 172 -12.45 6.38 -0.90
N LYS A 173 -13.04 7.33 -1.63
CA LYS A 173 -14.27 8.02 -1.24
C LYS A 173 -15.44 7.57 -2.14
N PRO A 174 -16.12 6.44 -1.83
CA PRO A 174 -17.34 6.04 -2.53
C PRO A 174 -18.40 7.15 -2.53
N ASN A 175 -19.33 7.11 -3.49
CA ASN A 175 -20.36 8.13 -3.65
C ASN A 175 -21.23 8.31 -2.39
N PHE A 176 -21.49 7.23 -1.65
CA PHE A 176 -22.26 7.28 -0.40
C PHE A 176 -21.60 8.11 0.70
N LEU A 177 -20.32 8.51 0.57
CA LEU A 177 -19.62 9.42 1.49
C LEU A 177 -19.73 10.90 1.11
N GLN A 178 -20.31 11.26 -0.04
CA GLN A 178 -20.34 12.65 -0.50
C GLN A 178 -21.32 13.52 0.30
N ASN A 179 -22.43 12.95 0.78
CA ASN A 179 -23.54 13.69 1.38
C ASN A 179 -23.87 13.19 2.78
N ILE A 180 -22.87 13.12 3.66
CA ILE A 180 -23.08 12.72 5.07
C ILE A 180 -23.66 13.93 5.83
N PRO A 181 -24.78 13.78 6.55
CA PRO A 181 -25.33 14.88 7.35
C PRO A 181 -24.31 15.38 8.38
N GLU A 182 -24.18 16.71 8.51
CA GLU A 182 -23.16 17.33 9.37
C GLU A 182 -23.26 16.85 10.83
N ALA A 183 -24.48 16.58 11.32
CA ALA A 183 -24.73 16.07 12.68
C ALA A 183 -24.06 14.72 12.98
N VAL A 184 -23.74 13.91 11.97
CA VAL A 184 -23.14 12.56 12.11
C VAL A 184 -21.86 12.39 11.33
N LYS A 185 -21.34 13.45 10.70
CA LYS A 185 -20.12 13.41 9.89
C LYS A 185 -18.91 12.90 10.66
N GLU A 186 -18.74 13.34 11.91
CA GLU A 186 -17.67 12.86 12.80
C GLU A 186 -17.82 11.39 13.23
N LYS A 187 -19.01 10.80 13.02
CA LYS A 187 -19.34 9.40 13.31
C LYS A 187 -19.13 8.47 12.11
N VAL A 188 -18.72 9.00 10.96
CA VAL A 188 -18.36 8.22 9.77
C VAL A 188 -16.91 8.54 9.41
N SER A 189 -16.02 7.56 9.56
CA SER A 189 -14.58 7.75 9.34
C SER A 189 -14.02 6.74 8.36
N THR A 190 -12.91 7.10 7.71
CA THR A 190 -12.02 6.14 7.05
C THR A 190 -10.88 5.75 7.99
N PHE A 191 -10.02 4.79 7.59
CA PHE A 191 -8.92 4.33 8.43
C PHE A 191 -7.61 4.22 7.65
N ARG A 192 -6.57 4.98 8.04
CA ARG A 192 -5.27 4.99 7.36
C ARG A 192 -4.09 5.38 8.26
N THR A 193 -4.29 6.36 9.15
CA THR A 193 -3.24 7.06 9.89
C THR A 193 -3.21 6.68 11.37
N VAL A 194 -2.18 7.13 12.08
CA VAL A 194 -2.11 7.07 13.56
C VAL A 194 -3.29 7.78 14.21
N GLU A 195 -3.71 8.91 13.65
CA GLU A 195 -4.85 9.67 14.17
C GLU A 195 -6.15 8.88 14.06
N ASP A 196 -6.37 8.22 12.91
CA ASP A 196 -7.54 7.34 12.70
C ASP A 196 -7.56 6.19 13.72
N PHE A 197 -6.40 5.56 13.96
CA PHE A 197 -6.25 4.52 14.98
C PHE A 197 -6.61 5.03 16.37
N GLN A 198 -6.03 6.15 16.80
CA GLN A 198 -6.29 6.70 18.13
C GLN A 198 -7.74 7.17 18.30
N LYS A 199 -8.37 7.69 17.23
CA LYS A 199 -9.79 8.04 17.22
C LYS A 199 -10.63 6.77 17.40
N LEU A 200 -10.39 5.75 16.57
CA LEU A 200 -11.16 4.50 16.60
C LEU A 200 -10.97 3.73 17.92
N GLU A 201 -9.76 3.71 18.48
CA GLU A 201 -9.47 3.06 19.76
C GLU A 201 -10.24 3.69 20.93
N LYS A 202 -10.40 5.02 20.93
CA LYS A 202 -11.23 5.71 21.93
C LYS A 202 -12.71 5.42 21.74
N ILE A 203 -13.17 5.34 20.49
CA ILE A 203 -14.56 5.05 20.14
C ILE A 203 -14.91 3.61 20.54
N SER A 204 -14.05 2.64 20.24
CA SER A 204 -14.30 1.22 20.51
C SER A 204 -14.51 0.92 22.00
N LYS A 205 -13.99 1.73 22.90
CA LYS A 205 -14.22 1.61 24.36
C LYS A 205 -15.60 2.05 24.82
N LYS A 206 -16.32 2.85 24.02
CA LYS A 206 -17.57 3.53 24.44
C LYS A 206 -18.77 3.20 23.56
N ALA A 207 -18.55 3.01 22.26
CA ALA A 207 -19.60 2.74 21.29
C ALA A 207 -20.29 1.40 21.58
N LYS A 208 -21.62 1.36 21.55
CA LYS A 208 -22.41 0.13 21.66
C LYS A 208 -22.53 -0.59 20.32
N THR A 209 -22.61 0.14 19.21
CA THR A 209 -22.65 -0.44 17.87
C THR A 209 -21.64 0.25 16.96
N VAL A 210 -20.74 -0.53 16.38
CA VAL A 210 -19.78 -0.07 15.37
C VAL A 210 -20.01 -0.85 14.08
N VAL A 211 -20.19 -0.15 12.96
CA VAL A 211 -20.33 -0.75 11.63
C VAL A 211 -19.03 -0.56 10.85
N VAL A 212 -18.51 -1.64 10.28
CA VAL A 212 -17.36 -1.64 9.36
C VAL A 212 -17.88 -1.93 7.95
N VAL A 213 -17.70 -0.97 7.04
CA VAL A 213 -18.08 -1.09 5.62
C VAL A 213 -16.86 -1.53 4.82
N GLY A 214 -16.91 -2.74 4.26
CA GLY A 214 -15.87 -3.30 3.41
C GLY A 214 -15.39 -4.68 3.88
N GLY A 215 -15.41 -5.65 2.96
CA GLY A 215 -15.01 -7.04 3.19
C GLY A 215 -13.55 -7.35 2.88
N GLY A 216 -12.76 -6.36 2.45
CA GLY A 216 -11.34 -6.55 2.15
C GLY A 216 -10.47 -6.81 3.39
N PHE A 217 -9.16 -6.90 3.21
CA PHE A 217 -8.22 -7.19 4.29
C PHE A 217 -8.32 -6.20 5.44
N LEU A 218 -8.22 -4.89 5.16
CA LEU A 218 -8.30 -3.86 6.21
C LEU A 218 -9.63 -3.90 6.98
N GLY A 219 -10.75 -4.03 6.27
CA GLY A 219 -12.07 -4.12 6.90
C GLY A 219 -12.18 -5.34 7.80
N SER A 220 -11.71 -6.49 7.33
CA SER A 220 -11.71 -7.75 8.08
C SER A 220 -10.77 -7.72 9.29
N GLU A 221 -9.57 -7.14 9.15
CA GLU A 221 -8.62 -6.93 10.26
C GLU A 221 -9.23 -6.03 11.33
N LEU A 222 -9.85 -4.90 10.95
CA LEU A 222 -10.51 -3.99 11.89
C LEU A 222 -11.71 -4.64 12.56
N SER A 223 -12.53 -5.37 11.81
CA SER A 223 -13.65 -6.13 12.38
C SER A 223 -13.17 -7.17 13.39
N ALA A 224 -12.09 -7.90 13.10
CA ALA A 224 -11.50 -8.84 14.05
C ALA A 224 -10.94 -8.14 15.29
N ALA A 225 -10.17 -7.06 15.09
CA ALA A 225 -9.60 -6.27 16.16
C ALA A 225 -10.67 -5.72 17.11
N LEU A 226 -11.76 -5.16 16.56
CA LEU A 226 -12.88 -4.65 17.34
C LEU A 226 -13.65 -5.78 18.01
N GLY A 227 -13.93 -6.88 17.29
CA GLY A 227 -14.68 -8.03 17.81
C GLY A 227 -14.00 -8.69 19.01
N MET A 228 -12.70 -8.93 18.94
CA MET A 228 -11.92 -9.50 20.05
C MET A 228 -11.86 -8.59 21.29
N ASN A 229 -12.02 -7.28 21.11
CA ASN A 229 -12.00 -6.30 22.20
C ASN A 229 -13.41 -5.88 22.65
N ALA A 230 -14.46 -6.38 22.00
CA ALA A 230 -15.83 -6.02 22.32
C ALA A 230 -16.29 -6.66 23.63
N THR A 231 -16.99 -5.87 24.45
CA THR A 231 -17.74 -6.40 25.59
C THR A 231 -19.05 -7.04 25.14
N LYS A 232 -19.70 -7.83 26.00
CA LYS A 232 -20.99 -8.49 25.71
C LYS A 232 -22.11 -7.54 25.26
N ASN A 233 -22.01 -6.24 25.58
CA ASN A 233 -23.00 -5.23 25.25
C ASN A 233 -22.68 -4.45 23.97
N GLN A 234 -21.57 -4.78 23.31
CA GLN A 234 -21.11 -4.12 22.09
C GLN A 234 -21.36 -5.03 20.89
N LYS A 235 -21.80 -4.42 19.79
CA LYS A 235 -22.06 -5.06 18.50
C LYS A 235 -21.07 -4.52 17.48
N ILE A 236 -20.28 -5.42 16.91
CA ILE A 236 -19.42 -5.12 15.76
C ILE A 236 -20.07 -5.74 14.54
N ILE A 237 -20.49 -4.91 13.59
CA ILE A 237 -21.18 -5.34 12.37
C ILE A 237 -20.26 -5.07 11.19
N GLN A 238 -20.02 -6.05 10.33
CA GLN A 238 -19.28 -5.88 9.09
C GLN A 238 -20.21 -6.09 7.90
N VAL A 239 -20.28 -5.10 7.00
CA VAL A 239 -21.15 -5.13 5.82
C VAL A 239 -20.34 -4.91 4.55
N PHE A 240 -20.68 -5.62 3.48
CA PHE A 240 -20.04 -5.50 2.17
C PHE A 240 -20.85 -6.23 1.08
N PRO A 241 -20.72 -5.87 -0.21
CA PRO A 241 -21.54 -6.43 -1.27
C PRO A 241 -21.14 -7.85 -1.71
N GLU A 242 -19.91 -8.30 -1.40
CA GLU A 242 -19.45 -9.63 -1.77
C GLU A 242 -20.11 -10.74 -0.93
N VAL A 243 -20.05 -11.98 -1.42
CA VAL A 243 -20.59 -13.19 -0.76
C VAL A 243 -19.86 -13.59 0.53
N GLY A 244 -18.78 -12.90 0.87
CA GLY A 244 -18.00 -13.09 2.09
C GLY A 244 -16.69 -12.29 2.07
N ASN A 245 -15.88 -12.46 3.10
CA ASN A 245 -14.64 -11.71 3.30
C ASN A 245 -13.60 -12.01 2.21
N MET A 246 -12.90 -10.95 1.78
CA MET A 246 -11.95 -10.94 0.67
C MET A 246 -12.53 -11.53 -0.62
N GLY A 247 -13.84 -11.38 -0.83
CA GLY A 247 -14.57 -11.99 -1.92
C GLY A 247 -14.17 -11.52 -3.32
N LEU A 248 -13.29 -10.52 -3.48
CA LEU A 248 -12.68 -10.11 -4.75
C LEU A 248 -11.39 -10.88 -5.10
N LEU A 249 -10.76 -11.54 -4.11
CA LEU A 249 -9.42 -12.12 -4.23
C LEU A 249 -9.42 -13.63 -3.99
N LEU A 250 -10.17 -14.10 -3.01
CA LEU A 250 -10.15 -15.49 -2.57
C LEU A 250 -11.16 -16.34 -3.35
N PRO A 251 -10.89 -17.65 -3.52
CA PRO A 251 -11.93 -18.61 -3.91
C PRO A 251 -13.07 -18.63 -2.88
N THR A 252 -14.29 -18.90 -3.35
CA THR A 252 -15.51 -18.83 -2.53
C THR A 252 -15.44 -19.65 -1.24
N TYR A 253 -14.77 -20.81 -1.23
CA TYR A 253 -14.67 -21.63 -0.03
C TYR A 253 -13.81 -20.96 1.07
N LEU A 254 -12.71 -20.28 0.72
CA LEU A 254 -11.93 -19.49 1.68
C LEU A 254 -12.63 -18.20 2.10
N THR A 255 -13.34 -17.57 1.17
CA THR A 255 -14.19 -16.42 1.46
C THR A 255 -15.22 -16.74 2.55
N LYS A 256 -15.98 -17.84 2.39
CA LYS A 256 -16.96 -18.30 3.37
C LYS A 256 -16.29 -18.74 4.68
N TRP A 257 -15.19 -19.48 4.58
CA TRP A 257 -14.45 -19.92 5.77
C TRP A 257 -14.00 -18.74 6.61
N THR A 258 -13.45 -17.70 5.97
CA THR A 258 -12.98 -16.50 6.69
C THR A 258 -14.13 -15.73 7.34
N THR A 259 -15.26 -15.61 6.64
CA THR A 259 -16.49 -15.04 7.21
C THR A 259 -16.92 -15.79 8.47
N ASN A 260 -16.92 -17.13 8.43
CA ASN A 260 -17.25 -17.94 9.61
C ASN A 260 -16.26 -17.70 10.76
N LYS A 261 -14.95 -17.55 10.48
CA LYS A 261 -13.96 -17.27 11.53
C LYS A 261 -14.13 -15.91 12.19
N LEU A 262 -14.60 -14.90 11.46
CA LEU A 262 -14.98 -13.61 12.05
C LEU A 262 -16.25 -13.73 12.91
N GLN A 263 -17.23 -14.52 12.46
CA GLN A 263 -18.45 -14.78 13.25
C GLN A 263 -18.14 -15.53 14.56
N GLU A 264 -17.21 -16.49 14.54
CA GLU A 264 -16.74 -17.22 15.73
C GLU A 264 -16.15 -16.28 16.81
N ILE A 265 -15.56 -15.15 16.43
CA ILE A 265 -15.02 -14.14 17.36
C ILE A 265 -16.03 -13.03 17.70
N GLY A 266 -17.31 -13.23 17.38
CA GLY A 266 -18.42 -12.35 17.78
C GLY A 266 -18.72 -11.19 16.82
N VAL A 267 -18.11 -11.15 15.64
CA VAL A 267 -18.46 -10.16 14.61
C VAL A 267 -19.75 -10.58 13.90
N ILE A 268 -20.71 -9.67 13.80
CA ILE A 268 -21.90 -9.86 12.97
C ILE A 268 -21.49 -9.54 11.54
N VAL A 269 -21.29 -10.55 10.70
CA VAL A 269 -20.93 -10.36 9.29
C VAL A 269 -22.17 -10.49 8.42
N GLU A 270 -22.51 -9.42 7.69
CA GLU A 270 -23.63 -9.37 6.75
C GLU A 270 -23.11 -9.22 5.31
N PRO A 271 -22.75 -10.34 4.65
CA PRO A 271 -22.38 -10.31 3.24
C PRO A 271 -23.57 -9.87 2.37
N GLU A 272 -23.30 -9.58 1.09
CA GLU A 272 -24.33 -9.17 0.13
C GLU A 272 -25.16 -7.97 0.63
N THR A 273 -24.47 -7.00 1.23
CA THR A 273 -25.05 -5.82 1.88
C THR A 273 -24.40 -4.56 1.30
N GLU A 274 -25.17 -3.82 0.49
CA GLU A 274 -24.74 -2.61 -0.20
C GLU A 274 -25.22 -1.36 0.56
N VAL A 275 -24.28 -0.56 1.07
CA VAL A 275 -24.55 0.74 1.71
C VAL A 275 -24.86 1.79 0.65
N GLN A 276 -25.97 2.52 0.80
CA GLN A 276 -26.41 3.56 -0.14
C GLN A 276 -26.09 4.98 0.34
N SER A 277 -26.30 5.24 1.64
CA SER A 277 -26.14 6.58 2.22
C SER A 277 -26.10 6.51 3.74
N PHE A 278 -25.85 7.65 4.37
CA PHE A 278 -25.91 7.83 5.82
C PHE A 278 -26.94 8.89 6.16
N ASN A 279 -27.78 8.61 7.15
CA ASN A 279 -28.74 9.54 7.74
C ASN A 279 -28.45 9.75 9.23
N HIS A 280 -29.13 10.71 9.85
CA HIS A 280 -29.03 11.01 11.27
C HIS A 280 -30.36 10.72 11.95
N ASN A 281 -30.34 9.90 13.02
CA ASN A 281 -31.48 9.78 13.92
C ASN A 281 -31.37 10.84 15.03
N PRO A 282 -32.26 11.86 15.07
CA PRO A 282 -32.18 12.94 16.05
C PRO A 282 -32.49 12.52 17.49
N GLU A 283 -33.23 11.42 17.70
CA GLU A 283 -33.59 10.94 19.03
C GLU A 283 -32.42 10.24 19.71
N THR A 284 -31.68 9.43 18.96
CA THR A 284 -30.55 8.64 19.47
C THR A 284 -29.21 9.32 19.21
N SER A 285 -29.20 10.40 18.42
CA SER A 285 -28.01 11.02 17.82
C SER A 285 -27.17 10.05 16.97
N LYS A 286 -27.67 8.88 16.59
CA LYS A 286 -26.88 7.85 15.89
C LYS A 286 -26.83 8.08 14.39
N VAL A 287 -25.83 7.45 13.75
CA VAL A 287 -25.83 7.34 12.29
C VAL A 287 -26.73 6.18 11.88
N VAL A 288 -27.59 6.43 10.89
CA VAL A 288 -28.45 5.44 10.25
C VAL A 288 -27.77 5.07 8.94
N VAL A 289 -27.34 3.81 8.82
CA VAL A 289 -26.71 3.28 7.61
C VAL A 289 -27.81 2.73 6.71
N GLU A 290 -28.09 3.42 5.60
CA GLU A 290 -29.10 2.99 4.65
C GLU A 290 -28.57 1.85 3.78
N ILE A 291 -29.32 0.74 3.76
CA ILE A 291 -28.94 -0.48 3.06
C ILE A 291 -29.91 -0.71 1.91
N LYS A 292 -29.37 -1.03 0.74
CA LYS A 292 -30.19 -1.31 -0.45
C LYS A 292 -31.07 -2.54 -0.23
N GLY A 293 -32.39 -2.32 -0.20
CA GLY A 293 -33.39 -3.38 -0.14
C GLY A 293 -33.42 -4.17 1.18
N LYS A 294 -32.82 -3.65 2.26
CA LYS A 294 -32.87 -4.21 3.61
C LYS A 294 -33.18 -3.09 4.61
N GLU A 295 -33.53 -3.48 5.84
CA GLU A 295 -33.70 -2.52 6.94
C GLU A 295 -32.38 -1.77 7.24
N PRO A 296 -32.46 -0.48 7.60
CA PRO A 296 -31.28 0.31 7.93
C PRO A 296 -30.66 -0.11 9.26
N ILE A 297 -29.38 0.17 9.44
CA ILE A 297 -28.62 -0.17 10.66
C ILE A 297 -28.29 1.11 11.44
N GLU A 298 -28.74 1.20 12.70
CA GLU A 298 -28.31 2.27 13.60
C GLU A 298 -26.99 1.96 14.30
N ALA A 299 -26.02 2.87 14.17
CA ALA A 299 -24.68 2.73 14.74
C ALA A 299 -24.22 3.98 15.49
N ASP A 300 -23.38 3.77 16.50
CA ASP A 300 -22.70 4.88 17.19
C ASP A 300 -21.53 5.41 16.33
N HIS A 301 -20.92 4.53 15.52
CA HIS A 301 -19.84 4.89 14.61
C HIS A 301 -19.76 3.95 13.40
N VAL A 302 -19.33 4.48 12.25
CA VAL A 302 -19.08 3.74 11.01
C VAL A 302 -17.63 3.93 10.57
N ILE A 303 -16.96 2.84 10.20
CA ILE A 303 -15.64 2.84 9.57
C ILE A 303 -15.77 2.33 8.15
N VAL A 304 -15.31 3.12 7.17
CA VAL A 304 -15.34 2.75 5.75
C VAL A 304 -13.93 2.34 5.30
N ALA A 305 -13.79 1.06 4.95
CA ALA A 305 -12.58 0.42 4.45
C ALA A 305 -12.78 -0.12 3.03
N ALA A 306 -13.09 0.79 2.09
CA ALA A 306 -13.48 0.48 0.71
C ALA A 306 -12.33 0.56 -0.32
N GLY A 307 -11.10 0.32 0.12
CA GLY A 307 -9.88 0.38 -0.71
C GLY A 307 -9.20 1.76 -0.71
N LEU A 308 -8.16 1.88 -1.53
CA LEU A 308 -7.26 3.04 -1.60
C LEU A 308 -7.29 3.66 -3.00
N GLN A 309 -6.98 4.96 -3.08
CA GLN A 309 -6.66 5.65 -4.32
C GLN A 309 -5.25 6.25 -4.23
N PRO A 310 -4.37 6.03 -5.23
CA PRO A 310 -3.01 6.58 -5.21
C PRO A 310 -3.02 8.12 -5.26
N ASN A 311 -2.17 8.74 -4.45
CA ASN A 311 -2.07 10.20 -4.31
C ASN A 311 -1.28 10.81 -5.47
N THR A 312 -1.96 11.03 -6.59
CA THR A 312 -1.38 11.48 -7.87
C THR A 312 -1.48 12.98 -8.12
N THR A 313 -1.95 13.78 -7.15
CA THR A 313 -2.12 15.24 -7.31
C THR A 313 -0.84 15.93 -7.77
N ILE A 314 0.31 15.62 -7.16
CA ILE A 314 1.61 16.14 -7.56
C ILE A 314 1.92 15.81 -9.03
N ALA A 315 1.66 14.58 -9.47
CA ALA A 315 1.91 14.17 -10.85
C ALA A 315 1.03 14.92 -11.86
N LYS A 316 -0.28 15.06 -11.58
CA LYS A 316 -1.22 15.81 -12.43
C LYS A 316 -0.77 17.26 -12.61
N ASN A 317 -0.39 17.92 -11.51
CA ASN A 317 0.02 19.32 -11.52
C ASN A 317 1.40 19.54 -12.17
N SER A 318 2.17 18.46 -12.37
CA SER A 318 3.56 18.50 -12.83
C SER A 318 3.75 17.89 -14.22
N GLY A 319 2.67 17.44 -14.88
CA GLY A 319 2.75 16.80 -16.19
C GLY A 319 3.47 15.45 -16.17
N LEU A 320 3.48 14.74 -15.04
CA LEU A 320 3.97 13.35 -14.98
C LEU A 320 2.88 12.39 -15.44
N GLU A 321 3.30 11.31 -16.09
CA GLU A 321 2.37 10.33 -16.65
C GLU A 321 1.72 9.49 -15.54
N ILE A 322 0.40 9.31 -15.66
CA ILE A 322 -0.41 8.52 -14.74
C ILE A 322 -0.93 7.32 -15.50
N ASP A 323 -0.84 6.15 -14.88
CA ASP A 323 -1.33 4.91 -15.48
C ASP A 323 -2.87 4.95 -15.58
N PRO A 324 -3.45 4.91 -16.79
CA PRO A 324 -4.90 5.00 -16.96
C PRO A 324 -5.64 3.72 -16.53
N LYS A 325 -4.94 2.59 -16.41
CA LYS A 325 -5.53 1.28 -16.08
C LYS A 325 -5.43 0.96 -14.60
N TYR A 326 -4.23 1.12 -14.01
CA TYR A 326 -3.97 0.73 -12.62
C TYR A 326 -3.90 1.92 -11.66
N GLY A 327 -3.90 3.15 -12.19
CA GLY A 327 -3.60 4.36 -11.44
C GLY A 327 -2.14 4.44 -10.99
N GLY A 328 -1.79 5.54 -10.34
CA GLY A 328 -0.41 5.78 -9.89
C GLY A 328 0.46 6.39 -11.00
N ILE A 329 1.68 6.76 -10.64
CA ILE A 329 2.64 7.44 -11.51
C ILE A 329 3.46 6.38 -12.25
N LEU A 330 3.54 6.49 -13.58
CA LEU A 330 4.29 5.56 -14.41
C LEU A 330 5.80 5.77 -14.22
N VAL A 331 6.53 4.66 -14.10
CA VAL A 331 7.99 4.65 -14.02
C VAL A 331 8.63 3.66 -14.99
N ASN A 332 9.90 3.87 -15.31
CA ASN A 332 10.74 2.90 -16.00
C ASN A 332 11.20 1.76 -15.06
N ALA A 333 12.08 0.89 -15.54
CA ALA A 333 12.60 -0.24 -14.77
C ALA A 333 13.42 0.18 -13.54
N GLU A 334 14.03 1.37 -13.54
CA GLU A 334 14.83 1.92 -12.44
C GLU A 334 14.01 2.77 -11.45
N LEU A 335 12.68 2.74 -11.58
CA LEU A 335 11.71 3.51 -10.80
C LEU A 335 11.75 5.02 -11.07
N GLU A 336 12.21 5.44 -12.24
CA GLU A 336 12.24 6.84 -12.66
C GLU A 336 10.97 7.22 -13.41
N ALA A 337 10.36 8.34 -13.01
CA ALA A 337 9.37 9.06 -13.82
C ALA A 337 10.05 10.11 -14.74
N ARG A 338 11.20 10.65 -14.32
CA ARG A 338 12.14 11.49 -15.09
C ARG A 338 13.56 11.21 -14.58
N SER A 339 14.59 11.73 -15.27
CA SER A 339 16.02 11.48 -14.98
C SER A 339 16.46 11.66 -13.52
N ASP A 340 15.75 12.49 -12.77
CA ASP A 340 16.04 12.87 -11.39
C ASP A 340 14.79 12.80 -10.49
N VAL A 341 13.71 12.22 -11.01
CA VAL A 341 12.40 12.07 -10.34
C VAL A 341 12.08 10.59 -10.22
N PHE A 342 12.11 10.08 -9.00
CA PHE A 342 11.82 8.67 -8.69
C PHE A 342 10.44 8.52 -8.06
N VAL A 343 9.84 7.33 -8.14
CA VAL A 343 8.55 7.01 -7.49
C VAL A 343 8.61 5.65 -6.81
N ALA A 344 8.09 5.55 -5.59
CA ALA A 344 8.07 4.29 -4.83
C ALA A 344 6.82 4.13 -3.95
N GLY A 345 6.55 2.89 -3.53
CA GLY A 345 5.39 2.53 -2.71
C GLY A 345 4.05 2.61 -3.45
N ASP A 346 2.94 2.76 -2.71
CA ASP A 346 1.56 2.59 -3.23
C ASP A 346 1.20 3.46 -4.44
N VAL A 347 1.91 4.58 -4.65
CA VAL A 347 1.69 5.52 -5.77
C VAL A 347 2.41 5.10 -7.05
N CYS A 348 3.33 4.14 -6.99
CA CYS A 348 4.18 3.73 -8.10
C CYS A 348 3.49 2.69 -9.01
N SER A 349 3.32 3.02 -10.29
CA SER A 349 2.94 2.05 -11.33
C SER A 349 4.19 1.56 -12.06
N TYR A 350 4.74 0.45 -11.57
CA TYR A 350 5.99 -0.15 -12.04
C TYR A 350 5.74 -1.31 -13.02
N HIS A 351 6.79 -1.71 -13.72
CA HIS A 351 6.75 -2.88 -14.59
C HIS A 351 7.30 -4.09 -13.83
N ASP A 352 6.40 -4.98 -13.38
CA ASP A 352 6.77 -6.27 -12.82
C ASP A 352 7.34 -7.16 -13.94
N VAL A 353 8.53 -7.71 -13.73
CA VAL A 353 9.27 -8.47 -14.75
C VAL A 353 8.51 -9.73 -15.22
N VAL A 354 7.61 -10.25 -14.40
CA VAL A 354 6.79 -11.42 -14.72
C VAL A 354 5.38 -11.03 -15.15
N LEU A 355 4.78 -10.07 -14.44
CA LEU A 355 3.35 -9.79 -14.55
C LEU A 355 3.03 -8.53 -15.38
N GLY A 356 4.05 -7.83 -15.84
CA GLY A 356 3.95 -6.59 -16.60
C GLY A 356 3.58 -5.39 -15.72
N ARG A 357 2.99 -4.36 -16.34
CA ARG A 357 2.63 -3.12 -15.65
C ARG A 357 1.62 -3.40 -14.52
N ARG A 358 1.91 -2.93 -13.30
CA ARG A 358 1.03 -3.04 -12.14
C ARG A 358 1.31 -1.97 -11.08
N ARG A 359 0.38 -1.84 -10.13
CA ARG A 359 0.51 -1.10 -8.88
C ARG A 359 0.07 -2.02 -7.73
N VAL A 360 0.72 -1.94 -6.58
CA VAL A 360 0.39 -2.76 -5.41
C VAL A 360 0.40 -1.94 -4.12
N GLU A 361 -0.35 -2.38 -3.12
CA GLU A 361 -0.50 -1.73 -1.81
C GLU A 361 0.15 -2.60 -0.72
N HIS A 362 1.39 -3.02 -0.99
CA HIS A 362 2.12 -3.95 -0.14
C HIS A 362 3.19 -3.21 0.64
N TYR A 363 3.27 -3.48 1.94
CA TYR A 363 4.38 -3.03 2.77
C TYR A 363 5.74 -3.46 2.19
N ASP A 364 5.84 -4.71 1.76
CA ASP A 364 7.05 -5.30 1.17
C ASP A 364 7.48 -4.55 -0.12
N HIS A 365 6.52 -4.19 -0.97
CA HIS A 365 6.78 -3.31 -2.13
C HIS A 365 7.31 -1.95 -1.69
N ALA A 366 6.68 -1.31 -0.70
CA ALA A 366 7.12 0.01 -0.24
C ALA A 366 8.55 -0.03 0.31
N VAL A 367 8.92 -1.08 1.08
CA VAL A 367 10.29 -1.28 1.56
C VAL A 367 11.26 -1.41 0.40
N MET A 368 10.99 -2.35 -0.51
CA MET A 368 11.96 -2.71 -1.56
C MET A 368 12.04 -1.67 -2.68
N SER A 369 10.91 -1.09 -3.10
CA SER A 369 10.91 0.00 -4.09
C SER A 369 11.54 1.27 -3.52
N GLY A 370 11.29 1.58 -2.24
CA GLY A 370 11.94 2.70 -1.55
C GLY A 370 13.45 2.52 -1.51
N ARG A 371 13.93 1.33 -1.08
CA ARG A 371 15.37 1.01 -1.07
C ARG A 371 15.98 1.11 -2.48
N THR A 372 15.33 0.54 -3.49
CA THR A 372 15.80 0.58 -4.89
C THR A 372 15.88 2.01 -5.41
N ALA A 373 14.85 2.82 -5.19
CA ALA A 373 14.85 4.23 -5.58
C ALA A 373 15.98 5.01 -4.89
N GLY A 374 16.21 4.81 -3.58
CA GLY A 374 17.30 5.47 -2.87
C GLY A 374 18.71 5.08 -3.37
N LEU A 375 18.91 3.81 -3.74
CA LEU A 375 20.14 3.35 -4.40
C LEU A 375 20.31 3.99 -5.78
N ASN A 376 19.25 4.10 -6.57
CA ASN A 376 19.32 4.71 -7.91
C ASN A 376 19.49 6.23 -7.84
N MET A 377 18.91 6.88 -6.83
CA MET A 377 19.18 8.28 -6.51
C MET A 377 20.67 8.52 -6.22
N THR A 378 21.39 7.53 -5.69
CA THR A 378 22.84 7.60 -5.45
C THR A 378 23.70 7.02 -6.58
N GLY A 379 23.10 6.68 -7.73
CA GLY A 379 23.80 6.35 -8.98
C GLY A 379 23.96 4.86 -9.28
N GLN A 380 23.31 3.97 -8.52
CA GLN A 380 23.46 2.51 -8.68
C GLN A 380 22.77 1.92 -9.93
N LYS A 381 21.80 2.62 -10.54
CA LYS A 381 21.10 2.23 -11.78
C LYS A 381 20.60 0.77 -11.79
N LYS A 382 19.93 0.35 -10.72
CA LYS A 382 19.41 -1.02 -10.54
C LYS A 382 17.96 -1.12 -11.03
N PRO A 383 17.62 -2.13 -11.85
CA PRO A 383 16.22 -2.40 -12.17
C PRO A 383 15.46 -2.90 -10.93
N TYR A 384 14.15 -2.65 -10.90
CA TYR A 384 13.25 -3.19 -9.90
C TYR A 384 12.63 -4.50 -10.39
N ASP A 385 13.29 -5.61 -10.08
CA ASP A 385 12.93 -6.98 -10.46
C ASP A 385 12.30 -7.79 -9.31
N TYR A 386 11.95 -7.11 -8.22
CA TYR A 386 11.47 -7.74 -7.00
C TYR A 386 9.98 -8.11 -7.05
N GLN A 387 9.69 -9.38 -6.74
CA GLN A 387 8.32 -9.89 -6.62
C GLN A 387 7.75 -9.64 -5.22
N SER A 388 7.04 -8.52 -5.09
CA SER A 388 6.44 -8.09 -3.83
C SER A 388 5.42 -9.09 -3.29
N MET A 389 5.58 -9.45 -2.02
CA MET A 389 4.61 -10.23 -1.27
C MET A 389 3.60 -9.37 -0.50
N PHE A 390 2.49 -9.97 -0.11
CA PHE A 390 1.50 -9.41 0.80
C PHE A 390 1.22 -10.40 1.93
N TRP A 391 0.86 -9.92 3.11
CA TRP A 391 0.37 -10.76 4.20
C TRP A 391 -0.75 -10.07 4.96
N SER A 392 -1.55 -10.87 5.66
CA SER A 392 -2.51 -10.39 6.64
C SER A 392 -2.71 -11.43 7.72
N ASN A 393 -3.00 -10.93 8.93
CA ASN A 393 -3.45 -11.73 10.06
C ASN A 393 -4.83 -11.17 10.45
N ILE A 394 -5.87 -11.96 10.30
CA ILE A 394 -7.26 -11.60 10.61
C ILE A 394 -7.68 -12.41 11.83
N GLY A 395 -7.62 -11.75 13.00
CA GLY A 395 -7.88 -12.41 14.27
C GLY A 395 -6.86 -13.55 14.53
N PRO A 396 -7.23 -14.54 15.37
CA PRO A 396 -6.28 -15.56 15.83
C PRO A 396 -6.14 -16.79 14.92
N LYS A 397 -7.06 -16.97 13.96
CA LYS A 397 -7.17 -18.23 13.18
C LYS A 397 -6.85 -18.07 11.69
N VAL A 398 -6.81 -16.84 11.19
CA VAL A 398 -6.66 -16.58 9.76
C VAL A 398 -5.38 -15.81 9.53
N SER A 399 -4.42 -16.46 8.89
CA SER A 399 -3.22 -15.84 8.39
C SER A 399 -2.97 -16.29 6.97
N PHE A 400 -2.38 -15.41 6.15
CA PHE A 400 -1.89 -15.83 4.85
C PHE A 400 -0.77 -14.91 4.35
N GLU A 401 0.04 -15.48 3.47
CA GLU A 401 1.05 -14.80 2.67
C GLU A 401 0.68 -14.97 1.19
N ALA A 402 1.00 -14.01 0.34
CA ALA A 402 0.67 -14.07 -1.08
C ALA A 402 1.70 -13.38 -1.95
N VAL A 403 1.85 -13.86 -3.19
CA VAL A 403 2.65 -13.22 -4.23
C VAL A 403 1.92 -13.32 -5.58
N GLY A 404 2.11 -12.31 -6.43
CA GLY A 404 1.55 -12.28 -7.79
C GLY A 404 0.15 -11.68 -7.89
N ILE A 405 -0.70 -12.26 -8.75
CA ILE A 405 -2.08 -11.85 -9.03
C ILE A 405 -3.05 -12.81 -8.33
N LEU A 406 -3.80 -12.28 -7.36
CA LEU A 406 -4.93 -12.96 -6.74
C LEU A 406 -6.20 -12.31 -7.29
N ASP A 407 -7.02 -13.10 -7.96
CA ASP A 407 -8.27 -12.66 -8.57
C ASP A 407 -9.24 -13.84 -8.58
N LYS A 408 -10.43 -13.64 -8.01
CA LYS A 408 -11.44 -14.69 -7.88
C LYS A 408 -11.90 -15.27 -9.22
N GLU A 409 -11.78 -14.50 -10.29
CA GLU A 409 -12.21 -14.90 -11.64
C GLU A 409 -11.19 -15.82 -12.31
N LEU A 410 -9.98 -15.96 -11.75
CA LEU A 410 -8.98 -16.87 -12.28
C LEU A 410 -9.28 -18.32 -11.84
N PRO A 411 -9.06 -19.31 -12.72
CA PRO A 411 -9.01 -20.70 -12.33
C PRO A 411 -7.99 -20.90 -11.20
N THR A 412 -8.38 -21.66 -10.17
CA THR A 412 -7.51 -21.95 -9.04
C THR A 412 -7.31 -23.45 -8.83
N VAL A 413 -6.12 -23.81 -8.34
CA VAL A 413 -5.79 -25.15 -7.85
C VAL A 413 -5.42 -25.01 -6.39
N SER A 414 -6.02 -25.82 -5.52
CA SER A 414 -5.86 -25.69 -4.08
C SER A 414 -5.33 -26.99 -3.49
N VAL A 415 -4.35 -26.88 -2.60
CA VAL A 415 -3.66 -28.00 -1.95
C VAL A 415 -3.74 -27.78 -0.45
N TRP A 416 -4.28 -28.74 0.28
CA TRP A 416 -4.56 -28.63 1.71
C TRP A 416 -3.82 -29.72 2.49
N SER A 417 -3.33 -29.35 3.68
CA SER A 417 -2.77 -30.30 4.66
C SER A 417 -3.84 -31.31 5.09
N LYS A 418 -3.42 -32.57 5.32
CA LYS A 418 -4.29 -33.64 5.83
C LYS A 418 -4.64 -33.47 7.31
N ASP A 419 -3.77 -32.80 8.07
CA ASP A 419 -3.83 -32.72 9.54
C ASP A 419 -4.51 -31.44 10.05
N GLY A 420 -5.05 -30.61 9.14
CA GLY A 420 -5.55 -29.27 9.44
C GLY A 420 -6.74 -29.16 10.40
N GLY A 421 -7.28 -30.28 10.93
CA GLY A 421 -8.29 -30.37 12.00
C GLY A 421 -9.69 -29.83 11.67
N GLU A 422 -9.78 -28.72 10.94
CA GLU A 422 -10.97 -28.10 10.38
C GLU A 422 -10.83 -28.09 8.84
N GLN A 423 -11.93 -28.17 8.09
CA GLN A 423 -11.87 -28.04 6.62
C GLN A 423 -11.10 -26.76 6.25
N HIS A 424 -9.94 -26.92 5.61
CA HIS A 424 -9.02 -25.86 5.17
C HIS A 424 -8.18 -25.16 6.27
N GLY A 425 -7.67 -25.91 7.25
CA GLY A 425 -6.79 -25.37 8.29
C GLY A 425 -5.46 -24.77 7.80
N GLN A 426 -4.81 -25.37 6.79
CA GLN A 426 -3.53 -24.92 6.23
C GLN A 426 -3.34 -25.44 4.79
N GLY A 427 -2.82 -24.60 3.88
CA GLY A 427 -2.62 -25.02 2.49
C GLY A 427 -2.07 -23.92 1.56
N ALA A 428 -2.10 -24.20 0.26
CA ALA A 428 -1.69 -23.28 -0.80
C ALA A 428 -2.76 -23.23 -1.90
N VAL A 429 -2.98 -22.05 -2.48
CA VAL A 429 -3.85 -21.82 -3.63
C VAL A 429 -3.06 -21.17 -4.76
N TYR A 430 -3.08 -21.81 -5.91
CA TYR A 430 -2.41 -21.36 -7.14
C TYR A 430 -3.44 -20.75 -8.08
N TYR A 431 -3.20 -19.51 -8.53
CA TYR A 431 -4.03 -18.80 -9.49
C TYR A 431 -3.43 -18.94 -10.88
N LEU A 432 -4.24 -19.35 -11.85
CA LEU A 432 -3.79 -19.73 -13.18
C LEU A 432 -4.33 -18.78 -14.25
N ARG A 433 -3.47 -18.45 -15.23
CA ARG A 433 -3.87 -17.81 -16.49
C ARG A 433 -3.23 -18.57 -17.64
N ASN A 434 -4.02 -19.06 -18.58
CA ASN A 434 -3.52 -19.89 -19.71
C ASN A 434 -2.64 -21.06 -19.24
N SER A 435 -3.05 -21.72 -18.15
CA SER A 435 -2.31 -22.80 -17.46
C SER A 435 -0.95 -22.40 -16.89
N VAL A 436 -0.64 -21.12 -16.74
CA VAL A 436 0.57 -20.62 -16.06
C VAL A 436 0.20 -20.06 -14.70
N VAL A 437 1.00 -20.32 -13.67
CA VAL A 437 0.80 -19.74 -12.35
C VAL A 437 1.12 -18.24 -12.39
N VAL A 438 0.13 -17.42 -12.06
CA VAL A 438 0.27 -15.95 -12.00
C VAL A 438 0.14 -15.41 -10.58
N GLY A 439 -0.28 -16.24 -9.63
CA GLY A 439 -0.32 -15.90 -8.22
C GLY A 439 -0.36 -17.13 -7.32
N VAL A 440 0.14 -16.97 -6.11
CA VAL A 440 0.18 -18.00 -5.08
C VAL A 440 -0.26 -17.38 -3.77
N LEU A 441 -1.21 -18.02 -3.10
CA LEU A 441 -1.69 -17.71 -1.76
C LEU A 441 -1.31 -18.87 -0.84
N LEU A 442 -0.63 -18.57 0.25
CA LEU A 442 -0.23 -19.50 1.30
C LEU A 442 -1.16 -19.27 2.50
N TRP A 443 -2.06 -20.21 2.76
CA TRP A 443 -3.10 -20.10 3.79
C TRP A 443 -2.66 -20.78 5.07
N ASN A 444 -2.51 -20.01 6.16
CA ASN A 444 -1.93 -20.45 7.44
C ASN A 444 -0.60 -21.20 7.27
N LEU A 445 0.13 -20.90 6.21
CA LEU A 445 1.37 -21.56 5.83
C LEU A 445 2.46 -20.51 5.71
N HIS A 446 3.42 -20.57 6.63
CA HIS A 446 4.44 -19.55 6.82
C HIS A 446 5.80 -19.99 6.30
N GLY A 447 6.62 -19.01 5.91
CA GLY A 447 8.02 -19.25 5.54
C GLY A 447 8.20 -19.99 4.20
N LYS A 448 7.16 -19.98 3.35
CA LYS A 448 7.19 -20.60 2.01
C LYS A 448 7.12 -19.57 0.87
N ILE A 449 7.21 -18.27 1.19
CA ILE A 449 7.07 -17.21 0.19
C ILE A 449 8.13 -17.26 -0.91
N ASP A 450 9.36 -17.68 -0.59
CA ASP A 450 10.43 -17.78 -1.60
C ASP A 450 10.16 -18.94 -2.57
N GLN A 451 9.62 -20.06 -2.11
CA GLN A 451 9.15 -21.13 -2.99
C GLN A 451 8.01 -20.63 -3.89
N ALA A 452 7.09 -19.82 -3.35
CA ALA A 452 6.02 -19.22 -4.13
C ALA A 452 6.54 -18.24 -5.22
N ARG A 453 7.58 -17.45 -4.91
CA ARG A 453 8.28 -16.59 -5.88
C ARG A 453 8.95 -17.40 -6.98
N GLU A 454 9.66 -18.48 -6.64
CA GLU A 454 10.28 -19.36 -7.62
C GLU A 454 9.26 -19.96 -8.59
N ILE A 455 8.09 -20.38 -8.09
CA ILE A 455 6.99 -20.89 -8.93
C ILE A 455 6.51 -19.80 -9.88
N LEU A 456 6.28 -18.58 -9.37
CA LEU A 456 5.83 -17.45 -10.17
C LEU A 456 6.87 -17.08 -11.23
N ALA A 457 8.16 -17.09 -10.91
CA ALA A 457 9.25 -16.74 -11.81
C ALA A 457 9.42 -17.73 -12.98
N LYS A 458 9.13 -19.02 -12.79
CA LYS A 458 9.29 -20.04 -13.84
C LYS A 458 8.42 -19.82 -15.07
N GLN A 459 7.21 -19.27 -14.89
CA GLN A 459 6.24 -19.07 -15.98
C GLN A 459 5.95 -20.34 -16.82
N ASP A 460 6.16 -21.52 -16.23
CA ASP A 460 5.92 -22.80 -16.88
C ASP A 460 4.42 -23.10 -16.97
N LYS A 461 4.02 -23.76 -18.06
CA LYS A 461 2.66 -24.31 -18.17
C LYS A 461 2.50 -25.51 -17.25
N VAL A 462 1.52 -25.43 -16.36
CA VAL A 462 1.04 -26.53 -15.52
C VAL A 462 0.33 -27.54 -16.41
N LYS A 463 1.01 -28.65 -16.73
CA LYS A 463 0.46 -29.75 -17.54
C LYS A 463 -0.46 -30.67 -16.74
N ASP A 464 -0.11 -30.93 -15.49
CA ASP A 464 -0.91 -31.70 -14.53
C ASP A 464 -0.99 -30.91 -13.21
N PRO A 465 -2.17 -30.36 -12.86
CA PRO A 465 -2.40 -29.66 -11.61
C PRO A 465 -2.01 -30.45 -10.35
N ASN A 466 -2.05 -31.78 -10.40
CA ASN A 466 -1.68 -32.62 -9.25
C ASN A 466 -0.18 -32.51 -8.90
N LEU A 467 0.66 -32.08 -9.84
CA LEU A 467 2.07 -31.85 -9.57
C LEU A 467 2.29 -30.65 -8.64
N LEU A 468 1.38 -29.66 -8.64
CA LEU A 468 1.45 -28.50 -7.75
C LEU A 468 1.36 -28.90 -6.28
N ALA A 469 0.65 -30.00 -5.98
CA ALA A 469 0.55 -30.54 -4.63
C ALA A 469 1.88 -31.02 -4.03
N LYS A 470 2.93 -31.17 -4.85
CA LYS A 470 4.26 -31.61 -4.41
C LYS A 470 5.29 -30.47 -4.35
N VAL A 471 4.93 -29.27 -4.80
CA VAL A 471 5.90 -28.17 -4.96
C VAL A 471 6.08 -27.40 -3.65
N ILE A 472 4.98 -27.09 -2.98
CA ILE A 472 5.01 -26.47 -1.66
C ILE A 472 4.60 -27.54 -0.67
N ASP A 473 5.49 -27.82 0.27
CA ASP A 473 5.18 -28.72 1.38
C ASP A 473 4.17 -28.06 2.33
N VAL A 474 2.96 -28.62 2.36
CA VAL A 474 1.84 -28.17 3.19
C VAL A 474 1.74 -28.96 4.50
N HIS A 475 2.60 -29.95 4.74
CA HIS A 475 2.65 -30.71 5.97
C HIS A 475 3.76 -30.10 6.86
N GLN A 476 3.38 -29.37 7.90
CA GLN A 476 4.32 -28.82 8.90
C GLN A 476 4.21 -29.56 10.22
#